data_AF-A0A2M7GGM5-F1
#
_entry.id   AF-A0A2M7GGM5-F1
#
_cell.length_a   1.000
_cell.length_b   1.000
_cell.length_c   1.000
_cell.angle_alpha   90.00
_cell.angle_beta   90.00
_cell.angle_gamma   90.00
#
_symmetry.space_group_name_H-M   'P 1'
#
loop_
_entity.id
_entity.type
_entity.pdbx_description
1 polymer ?
#
loop_
_entity_poly.entity_id
_entity_poly.type
_entity_poly.pdbx_seq_one_letter_code
_entity_poly.pdbx_strand_id
1 'polypeptide(L)' 'MAKKSGSALKEAFSRPHLRRNVIVALVVGTALNAINQGDALLAGEGIDILKACLTYCVPFFVATYGAYGSLRG' A
#
# COMPACT_ATOMS: atom_id res chain seq x y z
N MET A 1 -9.58 -9.09 -25.93
CA MET A 1 -9.50 -9.09 -24.45
C MET A 1 -8.09 -8.85 -23.90
N ALA A 2 -7.00 -9.43 -24.47
CA ALA A 2 -5.63 -9.25 -23.98
C ALA A 2 -5.09 -7.78 -24.00
N LYS A 3 -5.49 -6.97 -24.98
CA LYS A 3 -5.07 -5.55 -25.11
C LYS A 3 -5.60 -4.64 -23.98
N LYS A 4 -6.74 -5.01 -23.35
CA LYS A 4 -7.37 -4.26 -22.24
C LYS A 4 -6.52 -4.34 -20.96
N SER A 5 -5.89 -5.49 -20.70
CA SER A 5 -5.08 -5.72 -19.49
C SER A 5 -3.82 -4.87 -19.43
N GLY A 6 -3.09 -4.72 -20.55
CA GLY A 6 -1.87 -3.90 -20.59
C GLY A 6 -2.15 -2.42 -20.35
N SER A 7 -3.28 -1.90 -20.87
CA SER A 7 -3.69 -0.52 -20.64
C SER A 7 -4.16 -0.29 -19.21
N ALA A 8 -4.94 -1.21 -18.64
CA ALA A 8 -5.42 -1.13 -17.26
C ALA A 8 -4.26 -1.14 -16.25
N LEU A 9 -3.20 -1.91 -16.52
CA LEU A 9 -2.03 -1.97 -15.65
C LEU A 9 -1.22 -0.67 -15.74
N LYS A 10 -1.01 -0.13 -16.94
CA LYS A 10 -0.39 1.20 -17.11
C LYS A 10 -1.17 2.30 -16.39
N GLU A 11 -2.50 2.24 -16.44
CA GLU A 11 -3.36 3.23 -15.79
C GLU A 11 -3.38 3.07 -14.27
N ALA A 12 -3.38 1.84 -13.74
CA ALA A 12 -3.27 1.58 -12.30
C ALA A 12 -1.96 2.13 -11.69
N PHE A 13 -0.90 2.21 -12.49
CA PHE A 13 0.39 2.81 -12.15
C PHE A 13 0.54 4.25 -12.68
N SER A 14 -0.53 4.90 -13.14
CA SER A 14 -0.47 6.30 -13.56
C SER A 14 -0.30 7.22 -12.35
N ARG A 15 0.29 8.40 -12.57
CA ARG A 15 0.59 9.39 -11.52
C ARG A 15 -0.57 9.66 -10.54
N PRO A 16 -1.83 9.90 -10.97
CA PRO A 16 -2.93 10.14 -10.04
C PRO A 16 -3.24 8.92 -9.15
N HIS A 17 -3.19 7.70 -9.71
CA HIS A 17 -3.41 6.47 -8.96
C HIS A 17 -2.26 6.20 -7.97
N LEU A 18 -1.01 6.35 -8.40
CA LEU A 18 0.14 6.21 -7.52
C LEU A 18 0.09 7.17 -6.33
N ARG A 19 -0.24 8.45 -6.57
CA ARG A 19 -0.35 9.44 -5.47
C ARG A 19 -1.40 9.02 -4.45
N ARG A 20 -2.58 8.59 -4.91
CA ARG A 20 -3.64 8.09 -4.03
C ARG A 20 -3.19 6.84 -3.28
N ASN A 21 -2.58 5.87 -3.95
CA ASN A 21 -2.16 4.61 -3.34
C ASN A 21 -1.04 4.81 -2.32
N VAL A 22 -0.13 5.76 -2.55
CA VAL A 22 0.87 6.17 -1.56
C VAL A 22 0.22 6.83 -0.34
N ILE A 23 -0.78 7.69 -0.52
CA ILE A 23 -1.53 8.27 0.60
C ILE A 23 -2.22 7.18 1.42
N VAL A 24 -2.87 6.21 0.76
CA VAL A 24 -3.46 5.04 1.43
C VAL A 24 -2.39 4.26 2.19
N ALA A 25 -1.24 4.01 1.58
CA ALA A 25 -0.11 3.33 2.21
C ALA A 25 0.38 4.05 3.46
N LEU A 26 0.48 5.37 3.43
CA LEU A 26 0.88 6.17 4.58
C LEU A 26 -0.17 6.13 5.68
N VAL A 27 -1.44 6.43 5.39
CA VAL A 27 -2.49 6.51 6.41
C VAL A 27 -2.77 5.14 7.04
N VAL A 28 -3.04 4.13 6.21
CA VAL A 28 -3.35 2.78 6.69
C VAL A 28 -2.09 2.13 7.24
N GLY A 29 -0.94 2.31 6.61
CA GLY A 29 0.33 1.75 7.07
C GLY A 29 0.77 2.33 8.41
N THR A 30 0.59 3.63 8.66
CA THR A 30 0.87 4.23 9.98
C THR A 30 -0.07 3.67 11.05
N ALA A 31 -1.36 3.53 10.75
CA ALA A 31 -2.31 2.90 11.68
C ALA A 31 -1.92 1.44 11.99
N LEU A 32 -1.59 0.65 10.95
CA LEU A 32 -1.15 -0.74 11.12
C LEU A 32 0.19 -0.83 11.85
N ASN A 33 1.14 0.07 11.59
CA ASN A 33 2.43 0.09 12.28
C ASN A 33 2.26 0.40 13.78
N ALA A 34 1.38 1.35 14.11
CA ALA A 34 1.02 1.66 15.50
C ALA A 34 0.39 0.47 16.22
N ILE A 35 -0.52 -0.26 15.56
CA ILE A 35 -1.14 -1.47 16.13
C ILE A 35 -0.11 -2.61 16.26
N ASN A 36 0.81 -2.75 15.30
CA ASN A 36 1.71 -3.90 15.23
C ASN A 36 2.92 -3.81 16.16
N GLN A 37 3.43 -2.59 16.41
CA GLN A 37 4.66 -2.39 17.19
C GLN A 37 4.73 -0.99 17.84
N GLY A 38 3.59 -0.33 18.01
CA GLY A 38 3.51 0.93 18.74
C GLY A 38 3.91 0.76 20.21
N ASP A 39 3.55 -0.36 20.84
CA ASP A 39 3.93 -0.66 22.22
C ASP A 39 5.46 -0.77 22.38
N ALA A 40 6.13 -1.45 21.44
CA ALA A 40 7.59 -1.54 21.41
C ALA A 40 8.24 -0.15 21.25
N LEU A 41 7.68 0.71 20.39
CA LEU A 41 8.14 2.09 20.22
C LEU A 41 7.99 2.91 21.51
N LEU A 42 6.87 2.76 22.22
CA LEU A 42 6.58 3.46 23.48
C LEU A 42 7.41 2.92 24.65
N ALA A 43 7.71 1.63 24.66
CA ALA A 43 8.57 0.98 25.65
C ALA A 43 10.07 1.24 25.41
N GLY A 44 10.44 1.88 24.30
CA GLY A 44 11.84 2.11 23.92
C GLY A 44 12.56 0.84 23.45
N GLU A 45 11.79 -0.18 23.04
CA GLU A 45 12.31 -1.42 22.48
C GLU A 45 12.70 -1.25 21.00
N GLY A 46 13.49 -2.19 20.49
CA GLY A 46 13.87 -2.21 19.08
C GLY A 46 12.66 -2.38 18.16
N ILE A 47 12.66 -1.65 17.05
CA ILE A 47 11.62 -1.78 16.01
C ILE A 47 11.99 -2.95 15.08
N ASP A 48 11.00 -3.78 14.74
CA ASP A 48 11.15 -4.74 13.65
C ASP A 48 11.00 -4.00 12.31
N ILE A 49 12.14 -3.79 11.65
CA ILE A 49 12.22 -3.06 10.37
C ILE A 49 11.47 -3.80 9.27
N LEU A 50 11.51 -5.14 9.23
CA LEU A 50 10.80 -5.90 8.22
C LEU A 50 9.28 -5.77 8.42
N LYS A 51 8.82 -5.87 9.67
CA LYS A 51 7.42 -5.64 10.03
C LYS A 51 6.98 -4.22 9.66
N ALA A 52 7.80 -3.21 9.99
CA ALA A 52 7.55 -1.82 9.60
C ALA A 52 7.37 -1.69 8.09
N CYS A 53 8.34 -2.17 7.29
CA CYS A 53 8.27 -2.10 5.83
C CYS A 53 7.00 -2.75 5.28
N LEU A 54 6.65 -3.95 5.75
CA LEU A 54 5.46 -4.67 5.29
C LEU A 54 4.16 -3.92 5.63
N THR A 55 4.08 -3.23 6.78
CA THR A 55 2.89 -2.45 7.14
C THR A 55 2.57 -1.32 6.16
N TYR A 56 3.56 -0.77 5.46
CA TYR A 56 3.36 0.23 4.40
C TYR A 56 3.25 -0.39 3.01
N CYS A 57 4.01 -1.46 2.72
CA CYS A 57 3.99 -2.12 1.42
C CYS A 57 2.64 -2.80 1.14
N VAL A 58 2.05 -3.48 2.12
CA VAL A 58 0.80 -4.23 1.91
C VAL A 58 -0.35 -3.31 1.50
N PRO A 59 -0.65 -2.20 2.21
CA PRO A 59 -1.74 -1.31 1.80
C PRO A 59 -1.49 -0.63 0.44
N PHE A 60 -0.23 -0.35 0.08
CA PHE A 60 0.10 0.15 -1.26
C PHE A 60 -0.27 -0.86 -2.36
N PHE A 61 0.11 -2.12 -2.19
CA PHE A 61 -0.18 -3.17 -3.18
C PHE A 61 -1.67 -3.48 -3.25
N VAL A 62 -2.37 -3.50 -2.12
CA VAL A 62 -3.84 -3.68 -2.07
C VAL A 62 -4.54 -2.54 -2.81
N ALA A 63 -4.15 -1.27 -2.57
CA ALA A 63 -4.72 -0.13 -3.27
C ALA A 63 -4.47 -0.16 -4.79
N THR A 64 -3.26 -0.57 -5.20
CA THR A 64 -2.88 -0.69 -6.61
C THR A 64 -3.61 -1.84 -7.30
N TYR A 65 -3.75 -2.99 -6.63
CA TYR A 65 -4.52 -4.12 -7.16
C TYR A 65 -6.01 -3.79 -7.29
N GLY A 66 -6.59 -3.08 -6.31
CA GLY A 66 -7.97 -2.59 -6.38
C GLY A 66 -8.20 -1.66 -7.57
N ALA A 67 -7.28 -0.72 -7.82
CA ALA A 67 -7.33 0.16 -8.99
C ALA A 67 -7.27 -0.66 -10.30
N TYR A 68 -6.32 -1.58 -10.42
CA TYR A 68 -6.23 -2.48 -11.56
C TYR A 68 -7.51 -3.29 -11.79
N GLY A 69 -8.09 -3.85 -10.73
CA GLY A 69 -9.35 -4.59 -10.78
C GLY A 69 -10.51 -3.74 -11.32
N SER A 70 -10.65 -2.50 -10.83
CA SER A 70 -11.69 -1.57 -11.30
C SER A 70 -11.53 -1.16 -12.77
N LEU A 71 -10.31 -1.12 -13.29
CA LEU A 71 -10.01 -0.74 -14.67
C LEU A 71 -10.16 -1.93 -15.64
N ARG A 72 -10.13 -3.16 -15.11
CA ARG A 72 -10.27 -4.40 -15.89
C ARG A 72 -11.71 -4.87 -16.04
N GLY A 73 -12.55 -4.62 -15.03
CA GLY A 73 -14.00 -4.80 -15.09
C GLY A 73 -14.60 -4.13 -16.32
#